data_AF-A0A1F6A2A8-F1
#
_entry.id   AF-A0A1F6A2A8-F1
#
_cell.length_a   1.000
_cell.length_b   1.000
_cell.length_c   1.000
_cell.angle_alpha   90.00
_cell.angle_beta   90.00
_cell.angle_gamma   90.00
#
_symmetry.space_group_name_H-M   'P 1'
#
loop_
_entity.id
_entity.type
_entity.pdbx_description
1 polymer ?
#
loop_
_entity_poly.entity_id
_entity_poly.type
_entity_poly.pdbx_seq_one_letter_code
_entity_poly.pdbx_strand_id
1 'polypeptide(L)' 'MLNIRTNILFDQSMWKQLQNLAKSQNTSIGQLVRSAVKKTYSQDEIQRRRAAAIEKTFKIRPKLKNLDFEELINYGRER' A
#
# COMPACT_ATOMS: atom_id res chain seq x y z
N MET A 1 -6.19 17.77 -18.47
CA MET A 1 -5.03 17.14 -17.80
C MET A 1 -3.80 17.46 -18.65
N LEU A 2 -2.77 18.08 -18.09
CA LEU A 2 -1.56 18.41 -18.84
C LEU A 2 -0.77 17.12 -19.07
N ASN A 3 -0.63 16.69 -20.31
CA ASN A 3 0.11 15.47 -20.65
C ASN A 3 1.53 15.84 -21.06
N ILE A 4 2.53 15.24 -20.40
CA ILE A 4 3.94 15.38 -20.78
C ILE A 4 4.35 14.12 -21.52
N ARG A 5 4.97 14.28 -22.70
CA ARG A 5 5.54 13.17 -23.46
C ARG A 5 6.99 12.96 -23.02
N THR A 6 7.32 11.73 -22.65
CA THR A 6 8.68 11.34 -22.25
C THR A 6 9.03 10.01 -22.90
N ASN A 7 10.33 9.77 -23.11
CA ASN A 7 10.85 8.52 -23.62
C ASN A 7 11.40 7.72 -22.45
N ILE A 8 10.92 6.49 -22.28
CA ILE A 8 11.36 5.58 -21.22
C ILE A 8 12.00 4.38 -21.91
N LEU A 9 13.20 4.02 -21.48
CA LEU A 9 13.88 2.83 -21.95
C LEU A 9 13.42 1.63 -21.13
N PHE A 10 12.87 0.62 -21.81
CA PHE A 10 12.52 -0.66 -21.23
C PHE A 10 13.48 -1.73 -21.73
N ASP A 11 13.73 -2.75 -20.92
CA ASP A 11 14.36 -3.96 -21.43
C ASP A 11 13.41 -4.72 -22.38
N GLN A 12 13.99 -5.59 -23.21
CA GLN A 12 13.27 -6.32 -24.25
C GLN A 12 12.20 -7.25 -23.68
N SER A 13 12.46 -7.87 -22.52
CA SER A 13 11.54 -8.81 -21.89
C SER A 13 10.28 -8.09 -21.38
N MET A 14 10.48 -6.95 -20.72
CA MET A 14 9.42 -6.10 -20.21
C MET A 14 8.62 -5.48 -21.35
N TRP A 15 9.29 -5.03 -22.42
CA TRP A 15 8.61 -4.49 -23.59
C TRP A 15 7.66 -5.52 -24.22
N LYS A 16 8.11 -6.76 -24.39
CA LYS A 16 7.27 -7.85 -24.92
C LYS A 16 6.08 -8.15 -24.01
N GLN A 17 6.28 -8.16 -22.70
CA GLN A 17 5.19 -8.32 -21.74
C GLN A 17 4.17 -7.19 -21.85
N LEU A 18 4.62 -5.93 -21.88
CA LEU A 18 3.74 -4.77 -22.02
C LEU A 18 2.95 -4.80 -23.33
N GLN A 19 3.58 -5.19 -24.44
CA GLN A 19 2.89 -5.35 -25.72
C GLN A 19 1.80 -6.42 -25.67
N ASN A 20 2.10 -7.59 -25.10
CA ASN A 20 1.13 -8.67 -24.97
C ASN A 20 -0.05 -8.25 -24.08
N LEU A 21 0.24 -7.60 -22.96
CA LEU A 21 -0.78 -7.13 -22.03
C LEU A 21 -1.66 -6.05 -22.69
N ALA A 22 -1.05 -5.11 -23.41
CA ALA A 22 -1.75 -4.03 -24.12
C ALA A 22 -2.71 -4.58 -25.17
N LYS A 23 -2.26 -5.58 -25.93
CA LYS A 23 -3.11 -6.31 -26.89
C LYS A 23 -4.27 -7.02 -26.19
N SER A 24 -4.00 -7.76 -25.12
CA SER A 24 -5.02 -8.52 -24.39
C SER A 24 -6.12 -7.63 -23.78
N GLN A 25 -5.77 -6.41 -23.37
CA GLN A 25 -6.68 -5.46 -22.73
C GLN A 25 -7.21 -4.39 -23.71
N ASN A 26 -6.91 -4.53 -25.00
CA ASN A 26 -7.26 -3.56 -26.05
C ASN A 26 -6.94 -2.11 -25.65
N THR A 27 -5.73 -1.87 -25.13
CA THR A 27 -5.31 -0.57 -24.60
C THR A 27 -3.89 -0.21 -25.03
N SER A 28 -3.44 1.00 -24.72
CA SER A 28 -2.08 1.44 -25.03
C SER A 28 -1.12 1.10 -23.89
N ILE A 29 0.16 0.89 -24.22
CA ILE A 29 1.23 0.71 -23.23
C ILE A 29 1.29 1.91 -22.28
N GLY A 30 1.14 3.13 -22.79
CA GLY A 30 1.08 4.34 -21.96
C GLY A 30 -0.07 4.31 -20.95
N GLN A 31 -1.23 3.78 -21.33
CA GLN A 31 -2.36 3.62 -20.40
C GLN A 31 -2.09 2.55 -19.35
N LEU A 32 -1.44 1.44 -19.72
CA LEU A 32 -1.02 0.42 -18.76
C LEU A 32 -0.06 0.99 -17.72
N VAL A 33 0.97 1.71 -18.16
CA VAL A 33 1.96 2.33 -17.26
C VAL A 33 1.27 3.35 -16.34
N ARG A 34 0.41 4.22 -16.87
CA ARG A 34 -0.35 5.17 -16.05
C ARG A 34 -1.22 4.49 -15.00
N SER A 35 -1.94 3.44 -15.39
CA SER A 35 -2.79 2.66 -14.48
C SER A 35 -1.97 1.94 -13.41
N ALA A 36 -0.83 1.35 -13.78
CA ALA A 36 0.08 0.69 -12.85
C ALA A 36 0.65 1.68 -11.83
N VAL A 37 1.14 2.83 -12.28
CA VAL A 37 1.66 3.88 -11.38
C VAL A 37 0.55 4.39 -10.46
N LYS A 38 -0.65 4.67 -11.01
CA LYS A 38 -1.78 5.13 -10.19
C LYS A 38 -2.16 4.08 -9.15
N LYS A 39 -2.16 2.80 -9.50
CA LYS A 39 -2.41 1.72 -8.54
C LYS A 39 -1.35 1.74 -7.43
N THR A 40 -0.09 1.54 -7.80
CA THR A 40 1.04 1.42 -6.85
C THR A 40 1.19 2.63 -5.92
N TYR A 41 0.97 3.84 -6.42
CA TYR A 41 1.22 5.07 -5.69
C TYR A 41 -0.06 5.84 -5.32
N SER A 42 -1.25 5.27 -5.51
CA SER A 42 -2.47 5.91 -5.01
C SER A 42 -2.41 5.99 -3.48
N GLN A 43 -2.62 7.19 -2.95
CA GLN A 43 -2.73 7.38 -1.50
C GLN A 43 -3.86 6.52 -0.92
N ASP A 44 -4.93 6.27 -1.69
CA ASP A 44 -6.03 5.40 -1.29
C ASP A 44 -5.60 3.96 -0.99
N GLU A 45 -4.70 3.37 -1.78
CA GLU A 45 -4.22 2.01 -1.52
C GLU A 45 -3.37 1.96 -0.23
N ILE A 46 -2.52 2.97 0.00
CA ILE A 46 -1.71 3.09 1.21
C ILE A 46 -2.62 3.28 2.43
N GLN A 47 -3.62 4.16 2.34
CA GLN A 47 -4.57 4.40 3.43
C GLN A 47 -5.43 3.16 3.71
N ARG A 48 -5.88 2.43 2.68
CA ARG A 48 -6.59 1.16 2.86
C ARG A 48 -5.74 0.11 3.57
N ARG A 49 -4.46 -0.04 3.20
CA ARG A 49 -3.54 -0.98 3.88
C ARG A 49 -3.35 -0.59 5.35
N ARG A 50 -3.19 0.72 5.63
CA ARG A 50 -3.08 1.22 7.01
C ARG A 50 -4.37 0.96 7.81
N ALA A 51 -5.53 1.28 7.26
CA ALA A 51 -6.82 1.04 7.91
C ALA A 51 -7.03 -0.45 8.23
N ALA A 52 -6.72 -1.34 7.27
CA ALA A 52 -6.82 -2.78 7.49
C ALA A 52 -5.85 -3.30 8.56
N ALA A 53 -4.64 -2.75 8.63
CA ALA A 53 -3.68 -3.08 9.69
C ALA A 53 -4.16 -2.60 11.06
N ILE A 54 -4.69 -1.37 11.15
CA ILE A 54 -5.27 -0.80 12.38
C ILE A 54 -6.43 -1.69 12.87
N GLU A 55 -7.35 -2.07 11.99
CA GLU A 55 -8.48 -2.93 12.33
C GLU A 55 -8.02 -4.30 12.87
N LYS A 56 -7.02 -4.93 12.22
CA LYS A 56 -6.43 -6.19 12.70
C LYS A 56 -5.81 -6.04 14.09
N THR A 57 -5.06 -4.96 14.31
CA THR A 57 -4.46 -4.67 15.60
C THR A 57 -5.54 -4.49 16.67
N PHE A 58 -6.60 -3.73 16.41
CA PHE A 58 -7.69 -3.54 17.37
C PHE A 58 -8.50 -4.82 17.65
N LYS A 59 -8.63 -5.72 16.67
CA LYS A 59 -9.29 -7.04 16.86
C LYS A 59 -8.51 -7.95 17.80
N ILE A 60 -7.19 -7.93 17.74
CA ILE A 60 -6.31 -8.82 18.52
C ILE A 60 -5.94 -8.18 19.86
N ARG A 61 -5.92 -6.85 19.94
CA ARG A 61 -5.52 -6.12 21.14
C ARG A 61 -6.48 -6.46 22.30
N PRO A 62 -5.99 -7.08 23.39
CA PRO A 62 -6.82 -7.30 24.56
C PRO A 62 -7.31 -5.95 25.08
N LYS A 63 -8.64 -5.81 25.23
CA LYS A 63 -9.22 -4.67 25.94
C LYS A 63 -8.93 -4.85 27.40
N LEU A 64 -7.78 -4.32 27.82
CA LEU A 64 -7.42 -4.16 29.21
C LEU A 64 -8.53 -3.37 29.91
N LYS A 65 -9.32 -4.04 30.74
CA LYS A 65 -10.29 -3.43 31.65
C LYS A 65 -9.74 -3.56 33.06
N ASN A 66 -9.81 -2.47 33.82
CA ASN A 66 -9.37 -2.39 35.22
C ASN A 66 -7.88 -2.72 35.41
N LEU A 67 -6.98 -1.95 34.78
CA LEU A 67 -5.60 -1.93 35.29
C LEU A 67 -5.62 -1.20 36.63
N ASP A 68 -5.05 -1.83 37.64
CA ASP A 68 -4.56 -1.11 38.79
C ASP A 68 -3.23 -0.44 38.39
N PHE A 69 -3.31 0.85 38.09
CA PHE A 69 -2.14 1.63 37.71
C PHE A 69 -1.19 1.83 38.90
N GLU A 70 -1.69 1.80 40.14
CA GLU A 70 -0.88 1.97 41.34
C GLU A 70 0.01 0.74 41.56
N GLU A 71 -0.54 -0.46 41.40
CA GLU A 71 0.21 -1.72 41.47
C GLU A 71 1.33 -1.79 40.41
N LEU A 72 1.03 -1.38 39.17
CA LEU A 72 2.02 -1.40 38.08
C LEU A 72 3.15 -0.37 38.27
N ILE A 73 2.82 0.81 38.81
CA ILE A 73 3.81 1.83 39.12
C ILE A 73 4.72 1.37 40.26
N ASN A 74 4.15 0.76 41.30
CA ASN A 74 4.92 0.24 42.43
C ASN A 74 5.82 -0.93 42.02
N TYR A 75 5.31 -1.86 41.19
CA TYR A 75 6.13 -2.94 40.61
C TYR A 75 7.34 -2.41 39.84
N GLY A 76 7.19 -1.29 39.11
CA GLY A 76 8.29 -0.64 38.40
C GLY A 76 9.29 0.10 39.30
N ARG A 77 8.92 0.45 40.53
CA ARG A 77 9.78 1.13 41.51
C ARG A 77 10.56 0.16 42.40
N GLU A 78 10.06 -1.07 42.56
CA GLU A 78 10.71 -2.13 43.35
C GLU A 78 11.75 -2.95 42.55
N ARG A 79 11.85 -2.70 41.22
CA ARG A 79 12.90 -3.21 40.33
C ARG A 79 13.99 -2.18 40.09
#